data_AF-A0A2K3KTR0-F1
#
_entry.id   AF-A0A2K3KTR0-F1
#
_cell.length_a   1.000
_cell.length_b   1.000
_cell.length_c   1.000
_cell.angle_alpha   90.00
_cell.angle_beta   90.00
_cell.angle_gamma   90.00
#
_symmetry.space_group_name_H-M   'P 1'
#
loop_
_entity.id
_entity.type
_entity.pdbx_description
1 polymer ?
#
loop_
_entity_poly.entity_id
_entity_poly.type
_entity_poly.pdbx_seq_one_letter_code
_entity_poly.pdbx_strand_id
1 'polypeptide(L)'
;MELLILSTLKWKMHPVTPHSFLDHIIRRLGLKTNLHWEFLRRCENLLLSLLLDSRFVGCVPSVLATATMLHVIDQIEQSDDGVEDYKNQLLNVLKISK
;
A
#
# COMPACT_ATOMS: atom_id res chain seq x y z
N MET A 1 -0.77 4.05 -32.15
CA MET A 1 -1.49 4.22 -30.88
C MET A 1 -0.63 4.85 -29.78
N GLU A 2 0.69 4.65 -29.79
CA GLU A 2 1.62 5.23 -28.81
C GLU A 2 1.50 6.74 -28.66
N LEU A 3 1.65 7.51 -29.76
CA LEU A 3 1.57 8.98 -29.72
C LEU A 3 0.25 9.54 -29.14
N LEU A 4 -0.85 8.81 -29.30
CA LEU A 4 -2.14 9.18 -28.72
C LEU A 4 -2.15 8.96 -27.19
N ILE A 5 -1.51 7.91 -26.70
CA ILE A 5 -1.31 7.68 -25.25
C ILE A 5 -0.36 8.72 -24.66
N LEU A 6 0.76 9.02 -25.34
CA LEU A 6 1.71 10.05 -24.88
C LEU A 6 1.04 11.42 -24.75
N SER A 7 0.26 11.80 -25.76
CA SER A 7 -0.42 13.09 -25.80
C SER A 7 -1.57 13.18 -24.79
N THR A 8 -2.36 12.13 -24.61
CA THR A 8 -3.44 12.08 -23.59
C THR A 8 -2.90 12.17 -22.16
N LEU A 9 -1.78 11.50 -21.87
CA LEU A 9 -1.07 11.59 -20.58
C LEU A 9 -0.27 12.90 -20.42
N LYS A 10 -0.25 13.78 -21.44
CA LYS A 10 0.57 15.01 -21.47
C LYS A 10 2.04 14.72 -21.19
N TRP A 11 2.55 13.62 -21.72
CA TRP A 11 3.94 13.14 -21.54
C TRP A 11 4.32 12.84 -20.07
N LYS A 12 3.34 12.70 -19.17
CA LYS A 12 3.57 12.30 -17.78
C LYS A 12 3.75 10.79 -17.68
N MET A 13 5.00 10.33 -17.85
CA MET A 13 5.35 8.91 -17.88
C MET A 13 5.65 8.26 -16.54
N HIS A 14 5.67 9.06 -15.48
CA HIS A 14 5.99 8.57 -14.15
C HIS A 14 4.86 8.92 -13.17
N PRO A 15 3.68 8.29 -13.30
CA PRO A 15 2.63 8.47 -12.32
C PRO A 15 3.07 7.86 -10.99
N VAL A 16 2.75 8.55 -9.90
CA VAL A 16 3.00 8.01 -8.55
C VAL A 16 2.07 6.81 -8.35
N THR A 17 2.64 5.67 -7.99
CA THR A 17 1.88 4.43 -7.74
C THR A 17 1.69 4.20 -6.24
N PRO A 18 0.65 3.46 -5.82
CA PRO A 18 0.46 3.13 -4.41
C PRO A 18 1.64 2.30 -3.87
N HIS A 19 2.29 1.51 -4.74
CA HIS A 19 3.48 0.74 -4.41
C HIS A 19 4.65 1.63 -3.92
N SER A 20 4.85 2.83 -4.49
CA SER A 20 5.88 3.76 -4.02
C SER A 20 5.65 4.21 -2.56
N PHE A 21 4.39 4.31 -2.12
CA PHE A 21 4.06 4.62 -0.73
C PHE A 21 4.24 3.42 0.18
N LEU A 22 3.95 2.20 -0.28
CA LEU A 22 4.18 0.97 0.48
C LEU A 22 5.65 0.84 0.89
N ASP A 23 6.58 0.87 -0.06
CA ASP A 23 8.03 0.74 0.25
C ASP A 23 8.49 1.83 1.24
N HIS A 24 7.99 3.07 1.07
CA HIS A 24 8.31 4.16 1.99
C HIS A 24 7.80 3.92 3.42
N ILE A 25 6.56 3.48 3.60
CA ILE A 25 5.95 3.30 4.93
C ILE A 25 6.53 2.06 5.62
N ILE A 26 6.74 0.95 4.91
CA ILE A 26 7.22 -0.30 5.52
C ILE A 26 8.65 -0.12 6.06
N ARG A 27 9.52 0.62 5.34
CA ARG A 27 10.86 1.00 5.85
C ARG A 27 10.81 1.77 7.16
N ARG A 28 9.76 2.55 7.38
CA ARG A 28 9.54 3.34 8.60
C ARG A 28 8.87 2.54 9.71
N LEU A 29 8.23 1.42 9.39
CA LEU A 29 7.54 0.55 10.36
C LEU A 29 8.51 -0.24 11.24
N GLY A 30 9.77 -0.41 10.84
CA GLY A 30 10.79 -1.07 11.67
C GLY A 30 10.60 -2.58 11.83
N LEU A 31 9.85 -3.23 10.93
CA LEU A 31 9.64 -4.67 10.93
C LEU A 31 10.96 -5.44 10.78
N LYS A 32 11.08 -6.61 11.43
CA LYS A 32 12.19 -7.54 11.19
C LYS A 32 12.27 -7.88 9.69
N THR A 33 13.47 -7.97 9.15
CA THR A 33 13.74 -8.11 7.69
C THR A 33 12.92 -9.21 7.00
N ASN A 34 12.72 -10.36 7.65
CA ASN A 34 11.94 -11.47 7.08
C ASN A 34 10.42 -11.16 7.05
N LEU A 35 9.89 -10.56 8.11
CA LEU A 35 8.47 -10.18 8.22
C LEU A 35 8.13 -9.01 7.29
N HIS A 36 9.07 -8.08 7.11
CA HIS A 36 8.95 -6.96 6.17
C HIS A 36 8.70 -7.44 4.74
N TRP A 37 9.43 -8.47 4.29
CA TRP A 37 9.28 -9.01 2.94
C TRP A 37 7.94 -9.72 2.74
N GLU A 38 7.53 -10.54 3.72
CA GLU A 38 6.24 -11.22 3.64
C GLU A 38 5.07 -10.23 3.66
N PHE A 39 5.14 -9.22 4.52
CA PHE A 39 4.15 -8.15 4.59
C PHE A 39 4.04 -7.38 3.29
N LEU A 40 5.18 -6.95 2.72
CA LEU A 40 5.22 -6.26 1.43
C LEU A 40 4.59 -7.13 0.33
N ARG A 41 4.95 -8.41 0.26
CA ARG A 41 4.42 -9.35 -0.73
C ARG A 41 2.90 -9.52 -0.63
N ARG A 42 2.35 -9.59 0.59
CA ARG A 42 0.88 -9.63 0.80
C ARG A 42 0.22 -8.34 0.35
N CYS A 43 0.80 -7.18 0.68
CA CYS A 43 0.30 -5.87 0.24
C CYS A 43 0.33 -5.73 -1.29
N GLU A 44 1.40 -6.15 -1.95
CA GLU A 44 1.53 -6.12 -3.41
C GLU A 44 0.50 -7.01 -4.10
N ASN A 45 0.32 -8.24 -3.63
CA ASN A 45 -0.67 -9.16 -4.20
C ASN A 45 -2.10 -8.59 -4.10
N LEU A 46 -2.44 -8.00 -2.94
CA LEU A 46 -3.72 -7.33 -2.75
C LEU A 46 -3.86 -6.09 -3.64
N LEU A 47 -2.81 -5.27 -3.75
CA LEU A 47 -2.82 -4.09 -4.60
C LEU A 47 -3.02 -4.46 -6.06
N LEU A 48 -2.35 -5.52 -6.55
CA LEU A 48 -2.53 -6.04 -7.90
C LEU A 48 -3.96 -6.54 -8.16
N SER A 49 -4.61 -7.18 -7.18
CA SER A 49 -6.00 -7.61 -7.34
C SER A 49 -6.98 -6.43 -7.35
N LEU A 50 -6.72 -5.38 -6.56
CA LEU A 50 -7.52 -4.16 -6.54
C LEU A 50 -7.38 -3.34 -7.82
N LEU A 51 -6.21 -3.33 -8.45
CA LEU A 51 -5.97 -2.60 -9.71
C LEU A 51 -6.83 -3.12 -10.89
N LEU A 52 -7.30 -4.36 -10.81
CA LEU A 52 -8.18 -4.94 -11.83
C LEU A 52 -9.61 -4.42 -11.72
N ASP A 53 -9.97 -3.80 -10.61
CA ASP A 53 -11.31 -3.33 -10.33
C ASP A 53 -11.43 -1.83 -10.61
N SER A 54 -12.37 -1.47 -11.49
CA SER A 54 -12.61 -0.10 -11.92
C SER A 54 -13.06 0.82 -10.77
N ARG A 55 -13.55 0.26 -9.65
CA ARG A 55 -13.96 1.02 -8.47
C ARG A 55 -12.80 1.80 -7.83
N PHE A 56 -11.56 1.35 -8.04
CA PHE A 56 -10.37 2.02 -7.50
C PHE A 56 -9.75 3.03 -8.48
N VAL A 57 -10.34 3.20 -9.67
CA VAL A 57 -9.91 4.21 -10.64
C VAL A 57 -10.18 5.60 -10.06
N GLY A 58 -9.12 6.40 -9.95
CA GLY A 58 -9.18 7.75 -9.38
C GLY A 58 -8.98 7.81 -7.86
N CYS A 59 -8.78 6.69 -7.17
CA CYS A 59 -8.33 6.70 -5.79
C CYS A 59 -6.93 7.31 -5.67
N VAL A 60 -6.70 8.07 -4.60
CA VAL A 60 -5.39 8.64 -4.32
C VAL A 60 -4.40 7.51 -3.99
N PRO A 61 -3.23 7.44 -4.63
CA PRO A 61 -2.27 6.35 -4.42
C PRO A 61 -1.84 6.17 -2.95
N SER A 62 -1.70 7.25 -2.17
CA SER A 62 -1.37 7.17 -0.74
C SER A 62 -2.49 6.54 0.10
N VAL A 63 -3.74 6.85 -0.22
CA VAL A 63 -4.93 6.29 0.45
C VAL A 63 -5.04 4.81 0.12
N LEU A 64 -4.87 4.44 -1.15
CA LEU A 64 -4.92 3.06 -1.58
C LEU A 64 -3.81 2.22 -0.92
N ALA A 65 -2.59 2.75 -0.83
CA ALA A 65 -1.49 2.10 -0.11
C ALA A 65 -1.77 1.93 1.39
N THR A 66 -2.31 2.96 2.05
CA THR A 66 -2.61 2.87 3.49
C THR A 66 -3.74 1.89 3.77
N ALA A 67 -4.78 1.88 2.92
CA ALA A 67 -5.91 0.97 3.04
C ALA A 67 -5.49 -0.49 2.83
N THR A 68 -4.61 -0.77 1.85
CA THR A 68 -4.08 -2.12 1.65
C THR A 68 -3.24 -2.59 2.83
N MET A 69 -2.37 -1.72 3.37
CA MET A 69 -1.58 -2.04 4.57
C MET A 69 -2.48 -2.36 5.77
N LEU A 70 -3.50 -1.54 6.01
CA LEU A 70 -4.43 -1.75 7.13
C LEU A 70 -5.20 -3.06 6.97
N HIS A 71 -5.64 -3.38 5.75
CA HIS A 71 -6.35 -4.63 5.48
C HIS A 71 -5.45 -5.86 5.68
N VAL A 72 -4.19 -5.79 5.26
CA VAL A 72 -3.22 -6.88 5.47
C VAL A 72 -2.89 -7.05 6.96
N ILE A 73 -2.78 -5.95 7.72
CA ILE A 73 -2.60 -6.01 9.18
C ILE A 73 -3.80 -6.69 9.84
N ASP A 74 -5.04 -6.29 9.49
CA ASP A 74 -6.27 -6.89 10.02
C ASP A 74 -6.38 -8.40 9.69
N GLN A 75 -5.98 -8.82 8.48
CA GLN A 75 -5.90 -10.25 8.15
C GLN A 75 -4.84 -11.01 8.96
N ILE A 76 -3.74 -10.36 9.33
CA ILE A 76 -2.69 -10.98 10.16
C ILE A 76 -3.16 -11.06 11.62
N GLU A 77 -3.78 -10.01 12.16
CA GLU A 77 -4.35 -9.95 13.52
C GLU A 77 -5.44 -11.02 13.72
N GLN A 78 -6.27 -11.29 12.71
CA GLN A 78 -7.28 -12.37 12.76
C GLN A 78 -6.67 -13.79 12.76
N SER A 79 -5.42 -13.93 12.32
CA SER A 79 -4.72 -15.21 12.24
C SER A 79 -3.80 -15.51 13.42
N ASP A 80 -3.43 -14.50 14.21
CA ASP A 80 -2.46 -14.61 15.32
C ASP A 80 -2.90 -13.70 16.49
N ASP A 81 -3.24 -14.31 17.64
CA ASP A 81 -3.97 -13.71 18.80
C ASP A 81 -3.16 -12.68 19.64
N GLY A 82 -2.19 -11.97 19.04
CA GLY A 82 -1.20 -11.21 19.82
C GLY A 82 -0.66 -9.91 19.22
N VAL A 83 -1.30 -9.33 18.19
CA VAL A 83 -0.62 -8.39 17.28
C VAL A 83 -1.27 -7.00 17.17
N GLU A 84 -1.84 -6.47 18.26
CA GLU A 84 -2.26 -5.06 18.32
C GLU A 84 -1.10 -4.04 18.15
N ASP A 85 0.15 -4.50 18.13
CA ASP A 85 1.32 -3.64 17.99
C ASP A 85 1.49 -3.09 16.55
N TYR A 86 1.17 -3.85 15.50
CA TYR A 86 1.43 -3.39 14.12
C TYR A 86 0.53 -2.26 13.66
N LYS A 87 -0.76 -2.29 14.03
CA LYS A 87 -1.70 -1.22 13.73
C LYS A 87 -1.30 0.09 14.42
N ASN A 88 -0.90 0.01 15.69
CA ASN A 88 -0.42 1.16 16.45
C ASN A 88 0.90 1.71 15.89
N GLN A 89 1.83 0.85 15.46
CA GLN A 89 3.05 1.24 14.76
C GLN A 89 2.75 1.95 13.44
N LEU A 90 1.81 1.45 12.64
CA LEU A 90 1.39 2.10 11.40
C LEU A 90 0.82 3.49 11.66
N LEU A 91 -0.09 3.62 12.64
CA LEU A 91 -0.68 4.91 13.01
C LEU A 91 0.37 5.91 13.48
N ASN A 92 1.37 5.45 14.25
CA ASN A 92 2.50 6.26 14.68
C ASN A 92 3.36 6.73 13.49
N VAL A 93 3.67 5.84 12.53
CA VAL A 93 4.41 6.19 11.32
C VAL A 93 3.67 7.22 10.47
N LEU A 94 2.35 7.08 10.38
CA LEU A 94 1.46 8.00 9.65
C LEU A 94 1.19 9.30 10.43
N LYS A 95 1.61 9.40 11.70
CA LYS A 95 1.31 10.51 12.62
C LYS A 95 -0.19 10.81 12.73
N ILE A 96 -1.02 9.77 12.66
CA ILE A 96 -2.47 9.89 12.79
C ILE A 96 -2.82 9.59 14.26
N SER A 97 -3.23 10.60 15.02
CA SER A 97 -3.81 10.41 16.35
C SER A 97 -5.25 9.93 16.22
N LYS A 98 -5.64 8.96 17.06
CA LYS A 98 -7.04 8.50 17.16
C LYS A 98 -7.96 9.59 17.70
#